data_AF-A0A530BC36-F1
#
_entry.id   AF-A0A530BC36-F1
#
_cell.length_a   1.000
_cell.length_b   1.000
_cell.length_c   1.000
_cell.angle_alpha   90.00
_cell.angle_beta   90.00
_cell.angle_gamma   90.00
#
_symmetry.space_group_name_H-M   'P 1'
#
loop_
_entity.id
_entity.type
_entity.pdbx_description
1 polymer ?
#
loop_
_entity_poly.entity_id
_entity_poly.type
_entity_poly.pdbx_seq_one_letter_code
_entity_poly.pdbx_strand_id
1 'polypeptide(L)' 'LEERFPQLHAPAAESICYATTNRQEAVKETAAGADLFLVVGAPNSSNSRRLVEVAERAGAAMSLLVQRASE' A
#
# COMPACT_ATOMS: atom_id res chain seq x y z
N LEU A 1 -17.95 -8.06 -7.37
CA LEU A 1 -17.74 -8.58 -8.75
C LEU A 1 -18.33 -9.97 -8.86
N GLU A 2 -17.96 -10.86 -7.94
CA GLU A 2 -18.47 -12.24 -7.86
C GLU A 2 -20.00 -12.32 -7.76
N GLU A 3 -20.64 -11.54 -6.87
CA GLU A 3 -22.11 -11.52 -6.76
C GLU A 3 -22.82 -10.99 -8.02
N ARG A 4 -22.21 -10.04 -8.72
CA ARG A 4 -22.78 -9.39 -9.91
C ARG A 4 -22.56 -10.20 -11.19
N PHE A 5 -21.48 -10.99 -11.24
CA PHE A 5 -21.06 -11.78 -12.40
C PHE A 5 -20.61 -13.18 -11.93
N PRO A 6 -21.54 -14.07 -11.56
CA PRO A 6 -21.20 -15.37 -10.96
C PRO A 6 -20.46 -16.34 -11.90
N GLN A 7 -20.44 -16.06 -13.21
CA GLN A 7 -19.67 -16.82 -14.20
C GLN A 7 -18.26 -16.24 -14.46
N LEU A 8 -17.90 -15.13 -13.80
CA LEU A 8 -16.58 -14.53 -13.93
C LEU A 8 -15.55 -15.38 -13.18
N HIS A 9 -14.58 -15.92 -13.90
CA HIS A 9 -13.47 -16.66 -13.29
C HIS A 9 -12.31 -15.72 -12.99
N ALA A 10 -11.82 -15.73 -11.75
CA ALA A 10 -10.60 -15.03 -11.39
C ALA A 10 -9.40 -15.64 -12.14
N PRO A 11 -8.38 -14.82 -12.50
CA PRO A 11 -7.15 -15.35 -13.06
C PRO A 11 -6.46 -16.31 -12.06
N ALA A 12 -5.78 -17.32 -12.58
CA ALA A 12 -5.12 -18.37 -11.77
C ALA A 12 -3.97 -17.82 -10.90
N ALA A 13 -3.41 -16.66 -11.26
CA ALA A 13 -2.41 -15.94 -10.49
C ALA A 13 -2.90 -14.51 -10.23
N GLU A 14 -2.55 -13.96 -9.07
CA GLU A 14 -2.81 -12.56 -8.77
C GLU A 14 -2.11 -11.65 -9.79
N SER A 15 -2.79 -10.59 -10.21
CA SER A 15 -2.22 -9.57 -11.11
C SER A 15 -1.27 -8.61 -10.39
N ILE A 16 -1.26 -8.62 -9.06
CA ILE A 16 -0.35 -7.82 -8.24
C ILE A 16 1.00 -8.54 -8.16
N CYS A 17 2.07 -7.85 -8.53
CA CYS A 17 3.40 -8.44 -8.46
C CYS A 17 3.85 -8.66 -7.00
N TYR A 18 4.69 -9.68 -6.78
CA TYR A 18 5.21 -10.04 -5.45
C TYR A 18 5.84 -8.85 -4.71
N ALA A 19 6.52 -7.96 -5.44
CA ALA A 19 7.20 -6.80 -4.86
C ALA A 19 6.21 -5.76 -4.29
N THR A 20 4.99 -5.70 -4.83
CA THR A 20 3.93 -4.85 -4.28
C THR A 20 3.35 -5.49 -3.02
N THR A 21 3.04 -6.78 -3.06
CA THR A 21 2.50 -7.53 -1.91
C THR A 21 3.45 -7.49 -0.72
N ASN A 22 4.73 -7.81 -0.93
CA ASN A 22 5.72 -7.85 0.15
C ASN A 22 5.89 -6.50 0.85
N ARG A 23 5.88 -5.40 0.09
CA ARG A 23 5.99 -4.05 0.69
C ARG A 23 4.74 -3.67 1.46
N GLN A 24 3.56 -4.04 0.99
CA GLN A 24 2.31 -3.77 1.72
C GLN A 24 2.26 -4.57 3.03
N GLU A 25 2.65 -5.84 3.04
CA GLU A 25 2.72 -6.65 4.26
C GLU A 25 3.71 -6.04 5.27
N ALA A 26 4.91 -5.68 4.84
CA ALA A 26 5.89 -5.04 5.72
C ALA A 26 5.37 -3.72 6.33
N VAL A 27 4.63 -2.92 5.57
CA VAL A 27 4.00 -1.70 6.11
C VAL A 27 2.91 -2.02 7.13
N LYS A 28 2.07 -3.04 6.89
CA LYS A 28 1.03 -3.44 7.85
C LYS A 28 1.62 -3.84 9.20
N GLU A 29 2.73 -4.57 9.20
CA GLU A 29 3.40 -5.05 10.41
C GLU A 29 4.08 -3.93 11.21
N THR A 30 4.49 -2.84 10.54
CA THR A 30 5.35 -1.80 11.13
C THR A 30 4.67 -0.46 11.38
N ALA A 31 3.50 -0.21 10.77
CA ALA A 31 2.83 1.08 10.88
C ALA A 31 2.12 1.31 12.22
N ALA A 32 1.67 0.24 12.88
CA ALA A 32 0.96 0.35 14.15
C ALA A 32 1.85 0.97 15.23
N GLY A 33 1.37 2.07 15.83
CA GLY A 33 2.10 2.77 16.89
C GLY A 33 3.15 3.77 16.39
N ALA A 34 3.31 3.95 15.08
CA ALA A 34 4.11 5.03 14.53
C ALA A 34 3.35 6.36 14.63
N ASP A 35 3.94 7.36 15.28
CA ASP A 35 3.41 8.74 15.26
C ASP A 35 3.47 9.33 13.84
N LEU A 36 4.51 8.98 13.09
CA LEU A 36 4.71 9.39 11.70
C LEU A 36 5.34 8.25 10.88
N PHE A 37 4.71 7.90 9.76
CA PHE A 37 5.22 6.93 8.79
C PHE A 37 5.54 7.63 7.46
N LEU A 38 6.82 7.63 7.07
CA LEU A 38 7.26 8.27 5.83
C LEU A 38 7.47 7.24 4.73
N VAL A 39 6.73 7.38 3.64
CA VAL A 39 6.94 6.60 2.41
C VAL A 39 7.72 7.45 1.43
N VAL A 40 8.90 6.98 1.03
CA VAL A 40 9.71 7.67 0.01
C VAL A 40 9.29 7.21 -1.38
N GLY A 41 8.88 8.14 -2.24
CA GLY A 41 8.50 7.83 -3.60
C GLY A 41 8.00 9.02 -4.41
N ALA A 42 7.96 8.84 -5.73
CA ALA A 42 7.41 9.86 -6.62
C ALA A 42 5.89 10.02 -6.42
N PRO A 43 5.35 11.24 -6.52
CA PRO A 43 3.93 11.49 -6.30
C PRO A 43 3.07 10.76 -7.32
N ASN A 44 3.55 10.44 -8.52
CA ASN A 44 2.81 9.70 -9.55
C ASN A 44 2.93 8.17 -9.43
N SER A 45 3.62 7.64 -8.41
CA SER A 45 3.74 6.20 -8.19
C SER A 45 2.51 5.65 -7.47
N SER A 46 1.72 4.83 -8.17
CA SER A 46 0.55 4.15 -7.57
C SER A 46 0.95 3.23 -6.41
N ASN A 47 2.11 2.55 -6.51
CA ASN A 47 2.58 1.70 -5.41
C ASN A 47 2.94 2.54 -4.17
N SER A 48 3.66 3.66 -4.35
CA SER A 48 4.07 4.50 -3.22
C SER A 48 2.86 5.14 -2.53
N ARG A 49 1.88 5.65 -3.29
CA ARG A 49 0.61 6.12 -2.72
C ARG A 49 -0.13 5.02 -1.96
N ARG A 50 -0.16 3.80 -2.53
CA ARG A 50 -0.82 2.67 -1.88
C ARG A 50 -0.17 2.31 -0.55
N LEU A 51 1.16 2.42 -0.42
CA LEU A 51 1.84 2.18 0.85
C LEU A 51 1.46 3.22 1.92
N VAL A 52 1.27 4.50 1.54
CA VAL A 52 0.76 5.53 2.45
C VAL A 52 -0.61 5.13 3.00
N GLU A 53 -1.54 4.77 2.12
CA GLU A 53 -2.89 4.32 2.51
C GLU A 53 -2.86 3.06 3.39
N VAL A 54 -1.93 2.13 3.12
CA VAL A 54 -1.77 0.91 3.91
C VAL A 54 -1.27 1.24 5.32
N ALA A 55 -0.31 2.17 5.46
CA ALA A 55 0.19 2.59 6.76
C ALA A 55 -0.91 3.27 7.61
N GLU A 56 -1.71 4.16 7.00
CA GLU A 56 -2.84 4.81 7.68
C GLU A 56 -3.86 3.77 8.18
N ARG A 57 -4.22 2.80 7.32
CA ARG A 57 -5.16 1.73 7.67
C ARG A 57 -4.60 0.77 8.73
N ALA A 58 -3.28 0.61 8.78
CA ALA A 58 -2.59 -0.24 9.74
C ALA A 58 -2.33 0.46 11.09
N GLY A 59 -2.68 1.74 11.22
CA GLY A 59 -2.70 2.44 12.52
C GLY A 59 -1.53 3.39 12.76
N ALA A 60 -0.81 3.84 11.73
CA ALA A 60 0.05 5.01 11.86
C ALA A 60 -0.80 6.26 12.15
N ALA A 61 -0.38 7.10 13.10
CA ALA A 61 -1.11 8.32 13.44
C ALA A 61 -1.08 9.34 12.29
N MET A 62 0.03 9.37 11.54
CA MET A 62 0.19 10.14 10.33
C MET A 62 1.05 9.38 9.32
N SER A 63 0.70 9.44 8.04
CA SER A 63 1.47 8.83 6.94
C SER A 63 1.66 9.83 5.81
N LEU A 64 2.86 9.95 5.26
CA LEU A 64 3.18 10.93 4.22
C LEU A 64 4.00 10.32 3.08
N LEU A 65 3.72 10.80 1.87
CA LEU A 65 4.56 10.55 0.70
C LEU A 65 5.55 11.71 0.56
N VAL A 66 6.85 11.40 0.62
CA VAL A 66 7.93 12.38 0.42
C VAL A 66 8.81 11.95 -0.73
N GLN A 67 9.28 12.87 -1.56
CA GLN A 67 10.17 12.51 -2.68
C GLN A 67 11.64 12.46 -2.27
N ARG A 68 12.02 13.25 -1.25
CA ARG A 68 13.39 13.48 -0.81
C ARG A 68 13.41 14.12 0.57
N ALA A 69 14.56 14.08 1.23
CA ALA A 69 14.73 14.58 2.60
C ALA A 69 14.59 16.11 2.76
N SER A 70 14.62 16.88 1.66
CA SER A 70 14.47 18.34 1.69
C SER A 70 13.02 18.82 1.59
N GLU A 71 12.08 17.89 1.45
CA GLU A 71 10.63 18.12 1.58
C GLU A 71 10.22 17.85 3.03
#